data_AF-A0A947GL53-F1
#
_entry.id   AF-A0A947GL53-F1
#
_cell.length_a   1.000
_cell.length_b   1.000
_cell.length_c   1.000
_cell.angle_alpha   90.00
_cell.angle_beta   90.00
_cell.angle_gamma   90.00
#
_symmetry.space_group_name_H-M   'P 1'
#
loop_
_entity.id
_entity.type
_entity.pdbx_description
1 polymer ?
#
loop_
_entity_poly.entity_id
_entity_poly.type
_entity_poly.pdbx_seq_one_letter_code
_entity_poly.pdbx_strand_id
1 'polypeptide(L)'
;MAQRSKMSVDFQFLFGDTLIKTGAALVWLVIAIALYTPFTLRDALRENMVGYLGMIAGMLVLALGLWQWGRKMREEATIADR
;
A
#
# COMPACT_ATOMS: atom_id res chain seq x y z
N MET A 1 18.20 -9.24 -26.54
CA MET A 1 17.43 -9.11 -25.28
C MET A 1 18.18 -9.90 -24.23
N ALA A 2 18.76 -9.24 -23.22
CA ALA A 2 19.46 -9.96 -22.16
C ALA A 2 18.46 -10.90 -21.47
N GLN A 3 18.77 -12.20 -21.43
CA GLN A 3 17.96 -13.18 -20.73
C GLN A 3 17.92 -12.78 -19.25
N ARG A 4 16.79 -12.22 -18.80
CA ARG A 4 16.60 -11.85 -17.40
C ARG A 4 16.79 -13.10 -16.56
N SER A 5 17.66 -13.05 -15.55
CA SER A 5 17.91 -14.19 -14.68
C SER A 5 16.58 -14.61 -14.03
N LYS A 6 16.24 -15.91 -14.06
CA LYS A 6 15.03 -16.44 -13.39
C LYS A 6 14.92 -15.96 -11.94
N MET A 7 16.05 -15.94 -11.24
CA MET A 7 16.15 -15.44 -9.87
C MET A 7 15.64 -14.00 -9.73
N SER A 8 15.96 -13.12 -10.70
CA SER A 8 15.50 -11.72 -10.66
C SER A 8 13.98 -11.59 -10.86
N VAL A 9 13.38 -12.49 -11.65
CA VAL A 9 11.93 -12.52 -11.88
C VAL A 9 11.20 -13.02 -10.64
N ASP A 10 11.72 -14.08 -9.99
CA ASP A 10 11.18 -14.61 -8.73
C ASP A 10 11.22 -13.57 -7.60
N PHE A 11 12.33 -12.84 -7.46
CA PHE A 11 12.42 -11.74 -6.49
C PHE A 11 11.43 -10.63 -6.79
N GLN A 12 11.26 -10.25 -8.05
CA GLN A 12 10.30 -9.22 -8.42
C GLN A 12 8.85 -9.66 -8.12
N PHE A 13 8.53 -10.93 -8.34
CA PHE A 13 7.23 -11.50 -7.99
C PHE A 13 6.99 -11.52 -6.48
N LEU A 14 7.97 -12.00 -5.70
CA LEU A 14 7.92 -12.04 -4.23
C LEU A 14 7.80 -10.64 -3.63
N PHE A 15 8.59 -9.69 -4.11
CA PHE A 15 8.56 -8.31 -3.64
C PHE A 15 7.24 -7.64 -4.00
N GLY A 16 6.73 -7.87 -5.21
CA GLY A 16 5.43 -7.38 -5.63
C GLY A 16 4.28 -7.89 -4.75
N ASP A 17 4.30 -9.18 -4.39
CA ASP A 17 3.30 -9.76 -3.48
C ASP A 17 3.42 -9.19 -2.05
N THR A 18 4.64 -9.01 -1.56
CA THR A 18 4.91 -8.40 -0.25
C THR A 18 4.40 -6.96 -0.19
N LEU A 19 4.61 -6.17 -1.24
CA LEU A 19 4.13 -4.78 -1.32
C LEU A 19 2.59 -4.71 -1.33
N ILE A 20 1.92 -5.59 -2.10
CA ILE A 20 0.45 -5.66 -2.13
C ILE A 20 -0.08 -5.99 -0.74
N LYS A 21 0.48 -7.02 -0.09
CA LYS A 21 0.07 -7.44 1.26
C LYS A 21 0.32 -6.35 2.30
N THR A 22 1.45 -5.66 2.22
CA THR A 22 1.77 -4.53 3.11
C THR A 22 0.80 -3.38 2.90
N GLY A 23 0.48 -3.03 1.65
CA GLY A 23 -0.52 -2.02 1.34
C GLY A 23 -1.90 -2.38 1.90
N ALA A 24 -2.35 -3.63 1.72
CA ALA A 24 -3.60 -4.12 2.30
C ALA A 24 -3.60 -4.08 3.84
N ALA A 25 -2.48 -4.46 4.47
CA ALA A 25 -2.33 -4.41 5.93
C ALA A 25 -2.42 -2.97 6.47
N LEU A 26 -1.85 -1.98 5.77
CA LEU A 26 -1.97 -0.57 6.15
C LEU A 26 -3.41 -0.06 6.04
N VAL A 27 -4.17 -0.48 5.03
CA VAL A 27 -5.60 -0.15 4.94
C VAL A 27 -6.35 -0.72 6.15
N TRP A 28 -6.10 -1.98 6.49
CA TRP A 28 -6.71 -2.61 7.67
C TRP A 28 -6.33 -1.91 8.97
N LEU A 29 -5.08 -1.46 9.10
CA LEU A 29 -4.63 -0.67 10.24
C LEU A 29 -5.40 0.65 10.34
N VAL A 30 -5.61 1.36 9.23
CA VAL A 30 -6.41 2.59 9.22
C VAL A 30 -7.87 2.31 9.61
N ILE A 31 -8.45 1.20 9.13
CA ILE A 31 -9.80 0.77 9.54
C ILE A 31 -9.85 0.50 11.04
N ALA A 32 -8.87 -0.22 11.60
CA ALA A 32 -8.78 -0.52 13.02
C ALA A 32 -8.66 0.76 13.85
N ILE A 33 -7.85 1.71 13.40
CA ILE A 33 -7.73 3.04 14.02
C ILE A 33 -9.09 3.75 13.99
N ALA A 34 -9.78 3.80 12.85
CA ALA A 34 -11.09 4.44 12.72
C ALA A 34 -12.18 3.81 13.62
N LEU A 35 -12.10 2.50 13.88
CA LEU A 35 -13.00 1.81 14.80
C LEU A 35 -12.66 2.08 16.27
N TYR A 36 -11.38 2.20 16.61
CA TYR A 36 -10.92 2.46 17.97
C TYR A 36 -11.16 3.91 18.40
N THR A 37 -10.90 4.86 17.50
CA THR A 37 -11.13 6.29 17.73
C THR A 37 -12.24 6.77 16.78
N PRO A 38 -13.52 6.61 17.15
CA PRO A 38 -14.62 7.11 16.34
C PRO A 38 -14.67 8.64 16.42
N PHE A 39 -14.43 9.31 15.30
CA PHE A 39 -14.65 10.74 15.13
C PHE A 39 -15.30 10.98 13.77
N THR A 40 -16.06 12.07 13.64
CA THR A 40 -16.52 12.51 12.33
C THR A 40 -15.51 13.46 11.70
N LEU A 41 -15.42 13.49 10.38
CA LEU A 41 -14.54 14.44 9.67
C LEU A 41 -14.85 15.90 10.07
N ARG A 42 -16.12 16.20 10.37
CA ARG A 42 -16.57 17.53 10.80
C ARG A 42 -16.02 17.90 12.18
N ASP A 43 -16.01 16.95 13.10
CA ASP A 43 -15.52 17.18 14.46
C ASP A 43 -14.00 17.30 14.47
N ALA A 44 -13.29 16.46 13.70
CA ALA A 44 -11.84 16.57 13.54
C ALA A 44 -11.38 17.92 12.99
N LEU A 45 -12.14 18.52 12.07
CA LEU A 45 -11.83 19.86 11.55
C LEU A 45 -12.12 20.97 12.56
N ARG A 46 -13.16 20.81 13.39
CA ARG A 46 -13.49 21.77 14.47
C ARG A 46 -12.48 21.74 15.60
N GLU A 47 -11.95 20.56 15.91
CA GLU A 47 -10.97 20.34 16.97
C GLU A 47 -9.52 20.53 16.50
N ASN A 48 -9.32 21.03 15.27
CA ASN A 48 -8.01 21.29 14.69
C ASN A 48 -7.09 20.04 14.65
N MET A 49 -7.66 18.86 14.42
CA MET A 49 -6.96 17.57 14.33
C MET A 49 -6.19 17.39 13.00
N VAL A 50 -5.66 18.46 12.43
CA VAL A 50 -5.05 18.49 11.08
C VAL A 50 -3.88 17.52 10.99
N GLY A 51 -3.04 17.42 12.03
CA GLY A 51 -1.92 16.48 12.05
C GLY A 51 -2.36 15.01 12.01
N TYR A 52 -3.44 14.69 12.70
CA TYR A 52 -4.01 13.33 12.71
C TYR A 52 -4.63 12.98 11.35
N LEU A 53 -5.42 13.88 10.78
CA LEU A 53 -5.98 13.70 9.43
C LEU A 53 -4.87 13.57 8.38
N GLY A 54 -3.80 14.36 8.51
CA GLY A 54 -2.61 14.25 7.66
C GLY A 54 -1.92 12.89 7.78
N MET A 55 -1.79 12.35 8.99
CA MET A 55 -1.23 11.01 9.21
C MET A 55 -2.08 9.93 8.55
N ILE A 56 -3.41 9.93 8.77
CA ILE A 56 -4.33 8.95 8.17
C ILE A 56 -4.29 9.04 6.64
N ALA A 57 -4.37 10.25 6.09
CA ALA A 57 -4.29 10.46 4.65
C ALA A 57 -2.94 9.98 4.08
N GLY A 58 -1.83 10.29 4.77
CA GLY A 58 -0.50 9.82 4.39
C GLY A 58 -0.39 8.30 4.38
N MET A 59 -0.92 7.63 5.40
CA MET A 59 -0.94 6.17 5.47
C MET A 59 -1.77 5.55 4.34
N LEU A 60 -2.93 6.12 4.02
CA LEU A 60 -3.76 5.65 2.90
C LEU A 60 -3.07 5.85 1.55
N VAL A 61 -2.41 6.99 1.34
CA VAL A 61 -1.63 7.24 0.11
C VAL A 61 -0.47 6.25 -0.01
N LEU A 62 0.26 6.01 1.09
CA LEU A 62 1.33 5.01 1.12
C LEU A 62 0.80 3.61 0.82
N ALA A 63 -0.33 3.22 1.42
CA ALA A 63 -0.97 1.93 1.19
C ALA A 63 -1.32 1.72 -0.29
N LEU A 64 -1.93 2.74 -0.91
CA LEU A 64 -2.26 2.72 -2.34
C LEU A 64 -1.01 2.68 -3.22
N GLY A 65 0.04 3.42 -2.85
CA GLY A 65 1.32 3.42 -3.55
C GLY A 65 1.99 2.04 -3.55
N LEU A 66 2.08 1.40 -2.39
CA LEU A 66 2.62 0.04 -2.25
C LEU A 66 1.79 -0.97 -3.04
N TRP A 67 0.46 -0.88 -2.97
CA TRP A 67 -0.42 -1.78 -3.70
C TRP A 67 -0.27 -1.63 -5.22
N GLN A 68 -0.28 -0.40 -5.74
CA GLN A 68 -0.12 -0.15 -7.17
C GLN A 68 1.26 -0.60 -7.67
N TRP A 69 2.31 -0.26 -6.94
CA TRP A 69 3.67 -0.64 -7.29
C TRP A 69 3.87 -2.16 -7.27
N GLY A 70 3.33 -2.83 -6.25
CA GLY A 70 3.39 -4.28 -6.14
C GLY A 70 2.64 -4.99 -7.28
N ARG A 71 1.48 -4.48 -7.70
CA ARG A 71 0.78 -5.00 -8.88
C ARG A 71 1.60 -4.86 -10.15
N LYS A 72 2.17 -3.67 -10.38
CA LYS A 72 3.02 -3.42 -11.56
C LYS A 72 4.21 -4.38 -11.60
N MET A 73 4.85 -4.61 -10.45
CA MET A 73 5.95 -5.59 -10.36
C MET A 73 5.52 -7.02 -10.70
N ARG A 74 4.33 -7.44 -10.26
CA ARG A 74 3.79 -8.76 -10.61
C ARG A 74 3.43 -8.87 -12.09
N GLU A 75 2.82 -7.84 -12.67
CA GLU A 75 2.52 -7.79 -14.10
C GLU A 75 3.81 -7.92 -14.94
N GLU A 76 4.84 -7.14 -14.61
CA GLU A 76 6.15 -7.23 -15.28
C GLU A 76 6.82 -8.60 -15.13
N ALA A 77 6.72 -9.22 -13.95
CA ALA A 77 7.25 -10.56 -13.71
C ALA A 77 6.49 -11.62 -14.55
N THR A 78 5.16 -11.54 -14.64
CA THR A 78 4.36 -12.48 -15.44
C THR A 78 4.59 -12.34 -16.94
N ILE A 79 4.90 -11.13 -17.43
CA ILE A 79 5.26 -10.90 -18.83
C ILE A 79 6.64 -11.48 -19.14
N ALA A 80 7.58 -11.43 -18.18
CA ALA A 80 8.93 -11.95 -18.35
C ALA A 80 9.04 -13.49 -18.28
N ASP A 81 8.04 -14.16 -17.71
CA ASP A 81 7.98 -15.64 -17.59
C ASP A 81 7.25 -16.31 -18.77
N ARG A 82 6.46 -15.54 -19.54
CA ARG A 82 5.84 -15.98 -20.82
C ARG A 82 6.84 -15.94 -21.97
#